data_AF-A0A800MR33-F1
#
_entry.id   AF-A0A800MR33-F1
#
_cell.length_a   1.000
_cell.length_b   1.000
_cell.length_c   1.000
_cell.angle_alpha   90.00
_cell.angle_beta   90.00
_cell.angle_gamma   90.00
#
_symmetry.space_group_name_H-M   'P 1'
#
loop_
_entity.id
_entity.type
_entity.pdbx_description
1 polymer ?
#
loop_
_entity_poly.entity_id
_entity_poly.type
_entity_poly.pdbx_seq_one_letter_code
_entity_poly.pdbx_strand_id
1 'polypeptide(L)'
;MKLLIVFIVARNKLKNRVQEIVNSISDEFYKIFSNDGAVLIWFGSWVKGDAYLQSDIDLAIKSDQQLDNKKLSTFRQYLDEFPTLYKVDLVDMRDAGELLKTEIERYGKIL
;
A
#
# COMPACT_ATOMS: atom_id res chain seq x y z
N MET A 1 -5.38 27.12 -21.49
CA MET A 1 -4.17 26.27 -21.52
C MET A 1 -3.38 26.28 -20.20
N LYS A 2 -3.08 27.44 -19.58
CA LYS A 2 -2.36 27.52 -18.29
C LYS A 2 -3.00 26.72 -17.14
N LEU A 3 -4.33 26.78 -17.00
CA LEU A 3 -5.05 26.10 -15.91
C LEU A 3 -4.91 24.56 -15.97
N LEU A 4 -5.01 23.97 -17.17
CA LEU A 4 -4.87 22.52 -17.38
C LEU A 4 -3.48 22.00 -16.99
N ILE A 5 -2.43 22.75 -17.32
CA ILE A 5 -1.05 22.39 -16.99
C ILE A 5 -0.84 22.38 -15.47
N VAL A 6 -1.38 23.36 -14.75
CA VAL A 6 -1.29 23.42 -13.28
C VAL A 6 -1.95 22.20 -12.63
N PHE A 7 -3.13 21.80 -13.11
CA PHE A 7 -3.81 20.61 -12.61
C PHE A 7 -3.02 19.32 -12.84
N ILE A 8 -2.43 19.16 -14.03
CA ILE A 8 -1.59 17.98 -14.35
C ILE A 8 -0.37 17.93 -13.44
N VAL A 9 0.33 19.05 -13.27
CA VAL A 9 1.53 19.12 -12.41
C VAL A 9 1.18 18.82 -10.95
N ALA A 10 0.08 19.37 -10.43
CA ALA A 10 -0.38 19.09 -9.08
C ALA A 10 -0.71 17.60 -8.90
N ARG A 11 -1.41 16.99 -9.85
CA ARG A 11 -1.72 15.55 -9.81
C ARG A 11 -0.46 14.68 -9.84
N ASN A 12 0.51 15.01 -10.68
CA ASN A 12 1.77 14.26 -10.75
C ASN A 12 2.57 14.39 -9.46
N LYS A 13 2.62 15.58 -8.86
CA LYS A 13 3.28 15.79 -7.56
C LYS A 13 2.65 14.94 -6.45
N LEU A 14 1.32 14.80 -6.46
CA LEU A 14 0.61 13.96 -5.48
C LEU A 14 0.86 12.48 -5.71
N LYS A 15 0.83 12.00 -6.96
CA LYS A 15 1.22 10.62 -7.28
C LYS A 15 2.63 10.29 -6.82
N ASN A 16 3.58 11.19 -7.05
CA ASN A 16 4.97 11.01 -6.59
C ASN A 16 5.03 10.93 -5.06
N ARG A 17 4.29 11.78 -4.34
CA ARG A 17 4.25 11.76 -2.88
C ARG A 17 3.69 10.44 -2.33
N VAL A 18 2.61 9.92 -2.92
CA VAL A 18 2.05 8.62 -2.51
C VAL A 18 3.05 7.50 -2.80
N GLN A 19 3.73 7.54 -3.94
CA GLN A 19 4.77 6.56 -4.26
C GLN A 19 5.93 6.59 -3.24
N GLU A 20 6.39 7.78 -2.82
CA GLU A 20 7.42 7.93 -1.76
C GLU A 20 6.97 7.31 -0.44
N ILE A 21 5.70 7.51 -0.06
CA ILE A 21 5.12 6.94 1.17
C ILE A 21 5.12 5.41 1.06
N VAL A 22 4.59 4.87 -0.04
CA VAL A 22 4.53 3.43 -0.28
C VAL A 22 5.92 2.79 -0.30
N ASN A 23 6.91 3.45 -0.92
CA ASN A 23 8.29 2.97 -0.90
C ASN A 23 8.86 2.92 0.52
N SER A 24 8.65 3.98 1.31
CA SER A 24 9.12 4.05 2.69
C SER A 24 8.50 2.94 3.56
N ILE A 25 7.21 2.67 3.36
CA ILE A 25 6.49 1.59 4.03
C ILE A 25 7.02 0.22 3.59
N SER A 26 7.29 0.05 2.29
CA SER A 26 7.85 -1.19 1.74
C SER A 26 9.23 -1.50 2.34
N ASP A 27 10.09 -0.49 2.46
CA ASP A 27 11.41 -0.64 3.07
C ASP A 27 11.29 -1.15 4.51
N GLU A 28 10.36 -0.62 5.30
CA GLU A 28 10.15 -1.08 6.67
C GLU A 28 9.54 -2.49 6.73
N PHE A 29 8.58 -2.79 5.85
CA PHE A 29 8.00 -4.12 5.73
C PHE A 29 9.10 -5.17 5.51
N TYR A 30 9.99 -4.97 4.53
CA TYR A 30 11.03 -5.94 4.23
C TYR A 30 12.13 -6.00 5.29
N LYS A 31 12.33 -4.96 6.12
CA LYS A 31 13.16 -5.08 7.32
C LYS A 31 12.53 -6.04 8.34
N ILE A 32 11.23 -5.93 8.59
CA ILE A 32 10.51 -6.74 9.58
C ILE A 32 10.34 -8.20 9.10
N PHE A 33 10.06 -8.41 7.81
CA PHE A 33 9.67 -9.71 7.25
C PHE A 33 10.70 -10.37 6.32
N SER A 34 11.97 -9.92 6.35
CA SER A 34 13.05 -10.36 5.44
C SER A 34 13.24 -11.87 5.28
N ASN A 35 12.87 -12.67 6.29
CA ASN A 35 13.06 -14.12 6.30
C ASN A 35 11.76 -14.93 6.29
N ASP A 36 10.61 -14.27 6.11
CA ASP A 36 9.29 -14.89 6.27
C ASP A 36 8.62 -15.23 4.93
N GLY A 37 9.31 -15.00 3.81
CA GLY A 37 8.76 -15.21 2.46
C GLY A 37 7.52 -14.37 2.17
N ALA A 38 7.31 -13.31 2.95
CA ALA A 38 6.17 -12.42 2.81
C ALA A 38 6.44 -11.37 1.73
N VAL A 39 5.41 -11.02 0.97
CA VAL A 39 5.45 -9.94 -0.02
C VAL A 39 4.39 -8.91 0.30
N LEU A 40 4.74 -7.64 0.08
CA LEU A 40 3.82 -6.52 0.19
C LEU A 40 3.28 -6.17 -1.21
N ILE A 41 1.97 -6.02 -1.32
CA ILE A 41 1.27 -5.71 -2.56
C ILE A 41 0.55 -4.39 -2.38
N TRP A 42 0.83 -3.43 -3.25
CA TRP A 42 0.03 -2.21 -3.37
C TRP A 42 -1.14 -2.46 -4.30
N PHE A 43 -2.36 -2.13 -3.87
CA PHE A 43 -3.56 -2.32 -4.69
C PHE A 43 -4.49 -1.11 -4.59
N GLY A 44 -5.71 -1.26 -5.10
CA GLY A 44 -6.74 -0.24 -4.98
C GLY A 44 -6.59 0.93 -5.94
N SER A 45 -7.20 2.06 -5.58
CA SER A 45 -7.48 3.16 -6.52
C SER A 45 -6.24 3.87 -7.05
N TRP A 46 -5.16 3.91 -6.26
CA TRP A 46 -3.90 4.52 -6.69
C TRP A 46 -3.23 3.73 -7.80
N VAL A 47 -3.26 2.39 -7.71
CA VAL A 47 -2.68 1.49 -8.71
C VAL A 47 -3.53 1.47 -9.98
N LYS A 48 -4.86 1.50 -9.85
CA LYS A 48 -5.79 1.58 -10.98
C LYS A 48 -5.80 2.94 -11.69
N GLY A 49 -5.32 3.98 -11.02
CA GLY A 49 -5.22 5.33 -11.59
C GLY A 49 -6.51 6.15 -11.48
N ASP A 50 -7.53 5.66 -10.76
CA ASP A 50 -8.80 6.33 -10.49
C ASP A 50 -8.88 6.96 -9.08
N ALA A 51 -7.77 6.95 -8.32
CA ALA A 51 -7.68 7.61 -7.03
C ALA A 51 -8.05 9.11 -7.06
N TYR A 52 -8.79 9.49 -6.01
CA TYR A 52 -8.97 10.87 -5.58
C TYR A 52 -7.80 11.32 -4.70
N LEU A 53 -7.69 12.62 -4.44
CA LEU A 53 -6.55 13.17 -3.70
C LEU A 53 -6.51 12.71 -2.24
N GLN A 54 -7.66 12.35 -1.69
CA GLN A 54 -7.84 11.86 -0.32
C GLN A 54 -8.04 10.34 -0.25
N SER A 55 -7.85 9.62 -1.36
CA SER A 55 -7.99 8.17 -1.38
C SER A 55 -6.96 7.51 -0.45
N ASP A 56 -7.43 6.51 0.30
CA ASP A 56 -6.60 5.66 1.16
C ASP A 56 -5.53 4.92 0.35
N ILE A 57 -4.45 4.54 1.02
CA ILE A 57 -3.39 3.69 0.46
C ILE A 57 -3.69 2.24 0.88
N ASP A 58 -4.08 1.42 -0.09
CA ASP A 58 -4.44 0.02 0.15
C ASP A 58 -3.24 -0.91 -0.03
N LEU A 59 -2.85 -1.62 1.03
CA LEU A 59 -1.74 -2.57 1.04
C LEU A 59 -2.21 -3.96 1.46
N ALA A 60 -1.65 -4.99 0.85
CA ALA A 60 -1.92 -6.38 1.21
C ALA A 60 -0.63 -7.13 1.50
N ILE A 61 -0.65 -7.97 2.52
CA ILE A 61 0.43 -8.91 2.83
C ILE A 61 0.04 -10.28 2.30
N LYS A 62 0.91 -10.88 1.49
CA LYS A 62 0.80 -12.27 1.05
C LYS A 62 1.99 -13.07 1.59
N SER A 63 1.71 -14.21 2.20
CA SER A 63 2.72 -15.19 2.61
C SER A 63 2.11 -16.59 2.52
N ASP A 64 2.94 -17.57 2.16
CA ASP A 64 2.55 -18.98 2.15
C ASP A 64 2.42 -19.56 3.56
N GLN A 65 3.06 -18.92 4.54
CA GLN A 65 3.09 -19.34 5.94
C GLN A 65 2.39 -18.34 6.85
N GLN A 66 2.09 -18.75 8.08
CA GLN A 66 1.51 -17.83 9.05
C GLN A 66 2.61 -16.93 9.58
N LEU A 67 2.43 -15.62 9.46
CA LEU A 67 3.39 -14.65 9.96
C LEU A 67 3.29 -14.54 11.49
N ASP A 68 4.42 -14.21 12.12
CA ASP A 68 4.45 -13.94 13.55
C ASP A 68 3.53 -12.76 13.89
N ASN A 69 2.55 -13.01 14.78
CA ASN A 69 1.61 -11.99 15.25
C ASN A 69 2.30 -10.77 15.87
N LYS A 70 3.47 -10.94 16.50
CA LYS A 70 4.25 -9.82 17.03
C LYS A 70 4.78 -8.94 15.91
N LYS A 71 5.35 -9.53 14.85
CA LYS A 71 5.82 -8.78 13.67
C LYS A 71 4.68 -8.06 12.96
N LEU A 72 3.53 -8.73 12.79
CA LEU A 72 2.32 -8.12 12.25
C LEU A 72 1.86 -6.93 13.10
N SER A 73 1.88 -7.08 14.43
CA SER A 73 1.51 -5.99 15.35
C SER A 73 2.50 -4.82 15.27
N THR A 74 3.81 -5.11 15.22
CA THR A 74 4.85 -4.09 15.02
C THR A 74 4.65 -3.33 13.72
N PHE A 75 4.37 -4.03 12.62
CA PHE A 75 4.17 -3.39 11.33
C PHE A 75 2.88 -2.54 11.31
N ARG A 76 1.78 -3.03 11.89
CA ARG A 76 0.55 -2.24 12.05
C ARG A 76 0.78 -0.97 12.86
N GLN A 77 1.48 -1.06 14.00
CA GLN A 77 1.84 0.11 14.79
C GLN A 77 2.71 1.09 14.00
N TYR A 78 3.67 0.61 13.23
CA TYR A 78 4.47 1.45 12.34
C TYR A 78 3.61 2.20 11.31
N LEU A 79 2.60 1.56 10.72
CA LEU A 79 1.66 2.22 9.79
C LEU A 79 0.83 3.30 10.50
N ASP A 80 0.33 3.00 11.71
CA ASP A 80 -0.47 3.92 12.51
C ASP A 80 0.33 5.17 12.94
N GLU A 81 1.63 5.01 13.21
CA GLU A 81 2.55 6.10 13.59
C GLU A 81 3.21 6.79 12.40
N PHE A 82 3.02 6.29 11.17
CA PHE A 82 3.69 6.82 9.99
C PHE A 82 3.26 8.29 9.75
N PRO A 83 4.21 9.23 9.57
CA PRO A 83 3.90 10.67 9.48
C PRO A 83 3.32 11.05 8.11
N THR A 84 2.05 10.70 7.91
CA THR A 84 1.29 10.95 6.67
C THR A 84 -0.12 11.46 6.98
N LEU A 85 -0.72 12.12 5.99
CA LEU A 85 -2.13 12.51 6.03
C LEU A 85 -3.06 11.49 5.35
N TYR A 86 -2.47 10.47 4.71
CA TYR A 86 -3.21 9.40 4.06
C TYR A 86 -3.48 8.28 5.05
N LYS A 87 -4.72 7.78 5.09
CA LYS A 87 -5.00 6.52 5.77
C LYS A 87 -4.36 5.37 4.98
N VAL A 88 -3.81 4.40 5.69
CA VAL A 88 -3.20 3.20 5.12
C VAL A 88 -4.00 2.00 5.59
N ASP A 89 -4.63 1.29 4.64
CA ASP A 89 -5.43 0.11 4.94
C ASP A 89 -4.61 -1.15 4.63
N LEU A 90 -4.44 -2.01 5.64
CA LEU A 90 -3.65 -3.22 5.54
C LEU A 90 -4.52 -4.48 5.60
N VAL A 91 -4.50 -5.25 4.51
CA VAL A 91 -5.20 -6.53 4.36
C VAL A 91 -4.22 -7.69 4.53
N ASP A 92 -4.61 -8.69 5.32
CA ASP A 92 -3.95 -10.01 5.28
C ASP A 92 -4.65 -10.88 4.22
N MET A 93 -3.90 -11.31 3.20
CA MET A 93 -4.45 -12.15 2.13
C MET A 93 -4.99 -13.48 2.64
N ARG A 94 -4.56 -13.97 3.81
CA ARG A 94 -5.08 -15.21 4.40
C ARG A 94 -6.52 -15.06 4.89
N ASP A 95 -6.86 -13.86 5.38
CA ASP A 95 -8.16 -13.54 5.99
C ASP A 95 -9.11 -12.83 5.02
N ALA A 96 -8.62 -12.40 3.86
CA ALA A 96 -9.40 -11.73 2.84
C ALA A 96 -10.43 -12.67 2.16
N GLY A 97 -11.60 -12.12 1.84
CA GLY A 97 -12.58 -12.83 1.01
C GLY A 97 -12.13 -13.01 -0.43
N GLU A 98 -12.65 -14.03 -1.12
CA GLU A 98 -12.21 -14.43 -2.47
C GLU A 98 -12.32 -13.33 -3.53
N LEU A 99 -13.36 -12.48 -3.45
CA LEU A 99 -13.51 -11.35 -4.37
C LEU A 99 -12.38 -10.33 -4.23
N LEU A 100 -11.98 -10.03 -2.98
CA LEU A 100 -10.89 -9.10 -2.70
C LEU A 100 -9.54 -9.70 -3.10
N LYS A 101 -9.31 -10.98 -2.79
CA LYS A 101 -8.10 -11.70 -3.26
C LYS A 101 -7.96 -11.64 -4.77
N THR A 102 -9.03 -11.94 -5.51
CA THR A 102 -9.03 -11.92 -6.99
C THR A 102 -8.71 -10.52 -7.52
N GLU A 103 -9.21 -9.48 -6.87
CA GLU A 103 -8.94 -8.10 -7.24
C GLU A 103 -7.47 -7.73 -7.01
N ILE A 104 -6.93 -8.05 -5.83
CA ILE A 104 -5.53 -7.80 -5.46
C ILE A 104 -4.58 -8.56 -6.38
N GLU A 105 -4.87 -9.83 -6.69
CA GLU A 105 -4.02 -10.65 -7.57
C GLU A 105 -4.07 -10.18 -9.03
N ARG A 106 -5.19 -9.61 -9.47
CA ARG A 106 -5.35 -9.14 -10.85
C ARG A 106 -4.73 -7.76 -11.08
N TYR A 107 -4.90 -6.84 -10.14
CA TYR A 107 -4.56 -5.43 -10.32
C TYR A 107 -3.46 -4.91 -9.40
N GLY A 108 -3.14 -5.65 -8.34
CA GLY A 108 -2.11 -5.28 -7.40
C GLY A 108 -0.71 -5.29 -8.02
N LYS A 109 0.16 -4.48 -7.44
CA LYS A 109 1.58 -4.37 -7.77
C LYS A 109 2.40 -4.86 -6.57
N ILE A 110 3.19 -5.90 -6.78
CA ILE A 110 4.21 -6.32 -5.79
C ILE A 110 5.23 -5.19 -5.65
N LEU A 111 5.50 -4.81 -4.39
CA LEU A 111 6.44 -3.75 -4.02
C LEU A 111 7.85 -4.28 -3.76
#